data_AF-A0A933DZ99-F1
#
_entry.id   AF-A0A933DZ99-F1
#
_cell.length_a   1.000
_cell.length_b   1.000
_cell.length_c   1.000
_cell.angle_alpha   90.00
_cell.angle_beta   90.00
_cell.angle_gamma   90.00
#
_symmetry.space_group_name_H-M   'P 1'
#
loop_
_entity.id
_entity.type
_entity.pdbx_description
1 polymer ?
#
loop_
_entity_poly.entity_id
_entity_poly.type
_entity_poly.pdbx_seq_one_letter_code
_entity_poly.pdbx_strand_id
1 'polypeptide(L)'
;MLHEDRARPALAVVFTAPHEEAFPIHAGPDGLEALILNFPRTAPAIDSKAPSAVAGFKKWQCLLCGFAYDEALGLPDEGIPAGTRWADVPETWICQDCGAGKGDFEMVEM
;
A
#
# COMPACT_ATOMS: atom_id res chain seq x y z
N MET A 1 3.03 -3.10 28.17
CA MET A 1 2.80 -1.65 28.33
C MET A 1 1.85 -1.45 29.51
N LEU A 2 2.10 -0.48 30.40
CA LEU A 2 1.17 -0.16 31.48
C LEU A 2 0.09 0.79 30.93
N HIS A 3 -1.17 0.36 30.98
CA HIS A 3 -2.32 1.20 30.68
C HIS A 3 -3.26 1.12 31.88
N GLU A 4 -3.48 2.25 32.55
CA GLU A 4 -4.34 2.35 33.76
C GLU A 4 -3.91 1.37 34.87
N ASP A 5 -2.63 1.38 35.25
CA ASP A 5 -2.04 0.47 36.27
C ASP A 5 -2.17 -1.03 35.98
N ARG A 6 -2.68 -1.41 34.80
CA ARG A 6 -2.78 -2.79 34.36
C ARG A 6 -1.73 -3.06 33.29
N ALA A 7 -0.91 -4.09 33.52
CA ALA A 7 -0.03 -4.61 32.48
C ALA A 7 -0.88 -5.22 31.36
N ARG A 8 -0.78 -4.63 30.17
CA ARG A 8 -1.39 -5.19 28.94
C ARG A 8 -0.28 -5.70 28.03
N PRO A 9 -0.42 -6.91 27.47
CA PRO A 9 0.45 -7.35 26.38
C PRO A 9 0.26 -6.39 25.21
N ALA A 10 1.36 -5.95 24.62
CA ALA A 10 1.37 -5.09 23.45
C ALA A 10 2.08 -5.84 22.32
N LEU A 11 1.54 -5.74 21.11
CA LEU A 11 2.20 -6.29 19.93
C LEU A 11 3.42 -5.44 19.59
N ALA A 12 4.60 -6.06 19.53
CA ALA A 12 5.79 -5.45 18.98
C ALA A 12 5.97 -5.91 17.52
N VAL A 13 5.97 -4.96 16.58
CA VAL A 13 6.24 -5.25 15.16
C VAL A 13 7.63 -4.73 14.83
N VAL A 14 8.49 -5.61 14.31
CA VAL A 14 9.85 -5.29 13.88
C VAL A 14 9.96 -5.66 12.41
N PHE A 15 10.39 -4.71 11.58
CA PHE A 15 10.70 -4.95 10.18
C PHE A 15 12.21 -5.14 10.05
N THR A 16 12.65 -6.29 9.56
CA THR A 16 14.06 -6.56 9.27
C THR A 16 14.33 -6.32 7.78
N ALA A 17 15.33 -5.49 7.48
CA ALA A 17 15.69 -5.23 6.09
C ALA A 17 16.43 -6.45 5.48
N PRO A 18 16.44 -6.63 4.16
CA PRO A 18 17.06 -7.81 3.52
C PRO A 18 18.57 -7.96 3.74
N HIS A 19 19.25 -6.87 4.07
CA HIS A 19 20.69 -6.81 4.29
C HIS A 19 21.03 -6.77 5.79
N GLU A 20 20.01 -6.78 6.64
CA GLU A 20 20.18 -6.85 8.07
C GLU A 20 20.31 -8.31 8.48
N GLU A 21 21.21 -8.58 9.42
CA GLU A 21 21.34 -9.92 9.98
C GLU A 21 20.06 -10.30 10.75
N ALA A 22 19.85 -11.61 10.95
CA ALA A 22 18.67 -12.09 11.65
C ALA A 22 18.59 -11.47 13.05
N PHE A 23 17.50 -10.76 13.34
CA PHE A 23 17.28 -10.14 14.64
C PHE A 23 16.95 -11.21 15.69
N PRO A 24 17.81 -11.45 16.69
CA PRO A 24 17.55 -12.49 17.69
C PRO A 24 16.45 -12.04 18.65
N ILE A 25 15.39 -12.84 18.75
CA ILE A 25 14.32 -12.61 19.71
C ILE A 25 14.52 -13.52 20.92
N HIS A 26 14.64 -12.92 22.10
CA HIS A 26 14.78 -13.63 23.36
C HIS A 26 13.45 -13.64 24.12
N ALA A 27 12.95 -14.83 24.45
CA ALA A 27 11.77 -14.97 25.29
C ALA A 27 12.09 -14.62 26.75
N GLY A 28 11.16 -13.94 27.42
CA GLY A 28 11.23 -13.69 28.85
C GLY A 28 10.92 -14.94 29.69
N PRO A 29 10.94 -14.82 31.04
CA PRO A 29 10.66 -15.95 31.93
C PRO A 29 9.26 -16.55 31.74
N ASP A 30 8.30 -15.75 31.27
CA ASP A 30 6.92 -16.17 31.00
C ASP A 30 6.72 -16.71 29.57
N GLY A 31 7.80 -16.82 28.78
CA GLY A 31 7.75 -17.24 27.39
C GLY A 31 7.45 -16.10 26.40
N LEU A 32 7.23 -16.46 25.14
CA LEU A 32 6.92 -15.55 24.05
C LEU A 32 5.84 -16.15 23.16
N GLU A 33 4.72 -15.45 23.00
CA GLU A 33 3.79 -15.69 21.90
C GLU A 33 4.21 -14.83 20.71
N ALA A 34 4.60 -15.48 19.62
CA ALA A 34 5.03 -14.82 18.39
C ALA A 34 4.31 -15.40 17.17
N LEU A 35 3.85 -14.50 16.29
CA LEU A 35 3.39 -14.84 14.95
C LEU A 35 4.49 -14.47 13.96
N ILE A 36 5.16 -15.47 13.39
CA ILE A 36 6.21 -15.26 12.38
C ILE A 36 5.56 -15.22 11.00
N LEU A 37 5.43 -14.03 10.44
CA LEU A 37 4.96 -13.83 9.07
C LEU A 37 6.18 -13.75 8.15
N ASN A 38 6.46 -14.83 7.42
CA ASN A 38 7.45 -14.81 6.36
C ASN A 38 6.80 -14.29 5.07
N PHE A 39 7.27 -13.16 4.56
CA PHE A 39 6.82 -12.59 3.28
C PHE A 39 7.84 -12.94 2.18
N PRO A 40 7.72 -14.11 1.52
CA PRO A 40 8.64 -14.47 0.46
C PRO A 40 8.53 -13.46 -0.70
N ARG A 41 9.64 -12.78 -1.03
CA ARG A 41 9.78 -11.95 -2.25
C ARG A 41 9.87 -12.78 -3.53
N THR A 42 9.16 -13.90 -3.63
CA THR A 42 9.01 -14.61 -4.92
C THR A 42 7.97 -13.96 -5.83
N ALA A 43 7.24 -12.95 -5.34
CA ALA A 43 6.63 -12.00 -6.25
C ALA A 43 7.76 -11.35 -7.06
N PRO A 44 7.68 -11.32 -8.40
CA PRO A 44 8.65 -10.59 -9.20
C PRO A 44 8.78 -9.18 -8.60
N ALA A 45 10.02 -8.68 -8.51
CA ALA A 45 10.22 -7.28 -8.21
C ALA A 45 9.30 -6.52 -9.17
N ILE A 46 8.24 -5.88 -8.65
CA ILE A 46 7.55 -4.86 -9.40
C ILE A 46 8.68 -3.90 -9.77
N ASP A 47 9.00 -3.86 -11.05
CA ASP A 47 10.06 -3.00 -11.54
C ASP A 47 9.71 -1.61 -11.00
N SER A 48 10.52 -1.09 -10.07
CA SER A 48 10.39 0.30 -9.61
C SER A 48 10.64 1.29 -10.76
N LYS A 49 10.85 0.77 -11.96
CA LYS A 49 10.79 1.41 -13.26
C LYS A 49 9.38 1.31 -13.87
N ALA A 50 8.33 1.56 -13.08
CA ALA A 50 7.22 2.31 -13.66
C ALA A 50 7.82 3.59 -14.27
N PRO A 51 7.44 3.99 -15.50
CA PRO A 51 8.02 5.16 -16.15
C PRO A 51 8.00 6.34 -15.17
N SER A 52 9.20 6.77 -14.78
CA SER A 52 9.46 7.97 -13.99
C SER A 52 8.62 9.09 -14.58
N ALA A 53 7.70 9.61 -13.75
CA ALA A 53 6.75 10.67 -14.02
C ALA A 53 7.18 11.54 -15.22
N VAL A 54 6.44 11.45 -16.30
CA VAL A 54 6.42 12.56 -17.26
C VAL A 54 5.89 13.74 -16.46
N ALA A 55 6.76 14.72 -16.21
CA ALA A 55 6.50 15.87 -15.35
C ALA A 55 5.15 16.50 -15.75
N GLY A 56 4.13 16.29 -14.92
CA GLY A 56 2.79 16.83 -15.13
C GLY A 56 1.63 15.86 -14.92
N PHE A 57 1.84 14.55 -14.83
CA PHE A 57 0.78 13.60 -14.46
C PHE A 57 0.51 13.58 -12.95
N LYS A 58 -0.77 13.48 -12.58
CA LYS A 58 -1.23 13.44 -11.20
C LYS A 58 -1.58 12.02 -10.78
N LYS A 59 -1.61 11.80 -9.48
CA LYS A 59 -2.13 10.56 -8.89
C LYS A 59 -3.38 10.86 -8.07
N TRP A 60 -4.30 9.92 -8.06
CA TRP A 60 -5.60 10.03 -7.41
C TRP A 60 -5.84 8.82 -6.53
N GLN A 61 -6.15 9.03 -5.25
CA GLN A 61 -6.37 7.97 -4.29
C GLN A 61 -7.84 7.88 -3.90
N CYS A 62 -8.39 6.67 -3.95
CA CYS A 62 -9.72 6.36 -3.43
C CYS A 62 -9.73 6.52 -1.91
N LEU A 63 -10.61 7.37 -1.41
CA LEU A 63 -10.75 7.64 0.03
C LEU A 63 -11.32 6.45 0.82
N LEU A 64 -11.98 5.49 0.14
CA LEU A 64 -12.63 4.35 0.79
C LEU A 64 -11.71 3.15 0.99
N CYS A 65 -10.82 2.89 0.03
CA CYS A 65 -9.96 1.69 0.04
C CYS A 65 -8.46 1.97 -0.12
N GLY A 66 -8.08 3.19 -0.49
CA GLY A 66 -6.68 3.56 -0.71
C GLY A 66 -6.11 3.20 -2.08
N PHE A 67 -6.91 2.61 -2.99
CA PHE A 67 -6.49 2.37 -4.38
C PHE A 67 -5.98 3.66 -5.03
N ALA A 68 -4.84 3.59 -5.73
CA ALA A 68 -4.22 4.74 -6.37
C ALA A 68 -4.24 4.61 -7.89
N TYR A 69 -4.92 5.54 -8.56
CA TYR A 69 -4.87 5.74 -10.00
C TYR A 69 -3.71 6.66 -10.37
N ASP A 70 -2.84 6.23 -11.28
CA ASP A 70 -1.74 7.01 -11.82
C ASP A 70 -2.07 7.40 -13.27
N GLU A 71 -2.24 8.70 -13.56
CA GLU A 71 -2.55 9.16 -14.91
C GLU A 71 -1.49 8.74 -15.94
N ALA A 72 -0.22 8.57 -15.54
CA ALA A 72 0.84 8.12 -16.44
C ALA A 72 0.67 6.65 -16.83
N LEU A 73 0.16 5.82 -15.91
CA LEU A 73 -0.02 4.38 -16.13
C LEU A 73 -1.40 4.05 -16.71
N GLY A 74 -2.42 4.86 -16.40
CA GLY A 74 -3.80 4.53 -16.70
C GLY A 74 -4.24 3.22 -16.03
N LEU A 75 -5.28 2.61 -16.57
CA LEU A 75 -5.75 1.25 -16.25
C LEU A 75 -6.12 0.49 -17.54
N PRO A 76 -5.13 0.02 -18.32
CA PRO A 76 -5.38 -0.56 -19.64
C PRO A 76 -6.30 -1.79 -19.60
N ASP A 77 -6.20 -2.60 -18.54
CA ASP A 77 -7.05 -3.77 -18.33
C ASP A 77 -8.54 -3.41 -18.13
N GLU A 78 -8.81 -2.20 -17.66
CA GLU A 78 -10.16 -1.63 -17.51
C GLU A 78 -10.56 -0.72 -18.70
N GLY A 79 -9.73 -0.68 -19.75
CA GLY A 79 -9.98 0.14 -20.93
C GLY A 79 -9.65 1.63 -20.74
N ILE A 80 -8.88 2.00 -19.72
CA ILE A 80 -8.34 3.34 -19.51
C ILE A 80 -6.87 3.36 -19.93
N PRO A 81 -6.51 3.89 -21.11
CA PRO A 81 -5.12 3.84 -21.58
C PRO A 81 -4.13 4.59 -20.68
N ALA A 82 -2.86 4.22 -20.77
CA ALA A 82 -1.77 4.99 -20.15
C ALA A 82 -1.75 6.44 -20.67
N GLY A 83 -1.55 7.40 -19.77
CA GLY A 83 -1.57 8.83 -20.08
C GLY A 83 -2.96 9.47 -20.00
N THR A 84 -4.02 8.73 -19.67
CA THR A 84 -5.37 9.29 -19.48
C THR A 84 -5.43 10.17 -18.23
N ARG A 85 -5.83 11.43 -18.38
CA ARG A 85 -6.03 12.34 -17.25
C ARG A 85 -7.26 11.94 -16.44
N TRP A 86 -7.27 12.26 -15.15
CA TRP A 86 -8.45 12.03 -14.31
C TRP A 86 -9.69 12.75 -14.80
N ALA A 87 -9.51 13.94 -15.40
CA ALA A 87 -10.59 14.68 -16.04
C ALA A 87 -11.24 13.88 -17.18
N ASP A 88 -10.47 13.03 -17.86
CA ASP A 88 -10.91 12.23 -19.02
C ASP A 88 -11.42 10.83 -18.63
N VAL A 89 -11.22 10.40 -17.38
CA VAL A 89 -11.81 9.15 -16.87
C VAL A 89 -13.34 9.29 -16.85
N PRO A 90 -14.11 8.31 -17.39
CA PRO A 90 -15.57 8.39 -17.41
C PRO A 90 -16.16 8.56 -16.00
N GLU A 91 -17.18 9.41 -15.86
CA GLU A 91 -17.87 9.62 -14.57
C GLU A 91 -18.58 8.35 -14.06
N THR A 92 -18.91 7.43 -14.99
CA THR A 92 -19.52 6.13 -14.69
C THR A 92 -18.51 5.06 -14.27
N TRP A 93 -17.20 5.35 -14.34
CA TRP A 93 -16.18 4.42 -13.87
C TRP A 93 -16.26 4.29 -12.35
N ILE A 94 -16.02 3.07 -11.87
CA ILE A 94 -16.05 2.72 -10.46
C ILE A 94 -14.69 2.11 -10.07
N CYS A 95 -14.27 2.33 -8.83
CA CYS A 95 -13.07 1.73 -8.29
C CYS A 95 -13.15 0.19 -8.35
N GLN A 96 -12.22 -0.46 -9.04
CA GLN A 96 -12.18 -1.92 -9.16
C GLN A 96 -11.97 -2.67 -7.84
N ASP A 97 -11.35 -2.00 -6.84
CA ASP A 97 -11.07 -2.62 -5.54
C ASP A 97 -12.30 -2.61 -4.61
N CYS A 98 -13.19 -1.60 -4.72
CA CYS A 98 -14.27 -1.41 -3.74
C CYS A 98 -15.62 -0.93 -4.29
N GLY A 99 -15.72 -0.61 -5.58
CA GLY A 99 -16.93 -0.13 -6.24
C GLY A 99 -17.29 1.33 -5.97
N ALA A 100 -16.41 2.11 -5.33
CA ALA A 100 -16.60 3.55 -5.12
C ALA A 100 -16.71 4.33 -6.43
N GLY A 101 -17.43 5.45 -6.42
CA GLY A 101 -17.53 6.31 -7.60
C GLY A 101 -16.28 7.16 -7.79
N LYS A 102 -16.15 7.77 -8.97
CA LYS A 102 -15.07 8.73 -9.28
C LYS A 102 -15.01 9.91 -8.29
N GLY A 103 -16.15 10.33 -7.76
CA GLY A 103 -16.23 11.40 -6.76
C GLY A 103 -15.56 11.08 -5.41
N ASP A 104 -15.27 9.81 -5.13
CA ASP A 104 -14.65 9.36 -3.88
C ASP A 104 -13.11 9.34 -3.95
N PHE A 105 -12.51 10.03 -4.92
CA PHE A 105 -11.07 10.12 -5.10
C PHE A 105 -10.53 11.52 -4.84
N GLU A 106 -9.38 11.59 -4.17
CA GLU A 106 -8.63 12.83 -3.98
C GLU A 106 -7.29 12.80 -4.71
N MET A 107 -6.84 13.97 -5.16
CA MET A 107 -5.50 14.10 -5.75
C MET A 107 -4.46 14.03 -4.65
N VAL A 108 -3.47 13.15 -4.83
CA VAL A 108 -2.33 13.02 -3.92
C VAL A 108 -1.08 13.60 -4.58
N GLU A 109 -0.42 14.52 -3.87
CA GLU A 109 0.90 15.01 -4.25
C GLU A 109 1.93 13.92 -3.94
N MET A 110 2.66 13.44 -4.95
CA MET A 110 3.79 12.51 -4.82
C MET A 110 5.07 13.14 -5.35
#